data_AF-A0A8S3A5I6-F1
#
_entry.id   AF-A0A8S3A5I6-F1
#
_cell.length_a   1.000
_cell.length_b   1.000
_cell.length_c   1.000
_cell.angle_alpha   90.00
_cell.angle_beta   90.00
_cell.angle_gamma   90.00
#
_symmetry.space_group_name_H-M   'P 1'
#
loop_
_entity.id
_entity.type
_entity.pdbx_description
1 polymer ?
#
loop_
_entity_poly.entity_id
_entity_poly.type
_entity_poly.pdbx_seq_one_letter_code
_entity_poly.pdbx_strand_id
1 'polypeptide(L)'
;IGNFLRKAVIGPSADDLSVQAHTYHGTPSKWITTLNGIQSIALQYGINVVSTWGASRTNDSHEDFLHAIELANSSDIILFVGGLDERFEEEDTDRRSLQLPGAQLDLIIELTKLSKPFAILIISGSPISEPTV
;
A
#
# COMPACT_ATOMS: atom_id res chain seq x y z
N ILE A 1 28.27 8.17 11.57
CA ILE A 1 26.84 8.43 11.91
C ILE A 1 26.11 7.17 11.54
N GLY A 2 25.54 6.45 12.51
CA GLY A 2 24.97 5.11 12.28
C GLY A 2 23.84 5.17 11.25
N ASN A 3 23.87 4.27 10.27
CA ASN A 3 22.83 4.20 9.24
C ASN A 3 21.54 3.68 9.90
N PHE A 4 20.60 4.57 10.20
CA PHE A 4 19.29 4.15 10.67
C PHE A 4 18.59 3.41 9.53
N LEU A 5 18.16 2.17 9.79
CA LEU A 5 17.38 1.40 8.83
C LEU A 5 16.09 2.16 8.54
N ARG A 6 15.94 2.64 7.30
CA ARG A 6 14.76 3.37 6.83
C ARG A 6 13.92 2.45 5.95
N LYS A 7 12.64 2.32 6.26
CA LYS A 7 11.70 1.50 5.49
C LYS A 7 10.66 2.40 4.83
N ALA A 8 10.40 2.17 3.56
CA ALA A 8 9.34 2.83 2.80
C ALA A 8 8.08 1.96 2.83
N VAL A 9 6.95 2.54 3.27
CA VAL A 9 5.62 1.93 3.14
C VAL A 9 4.84 2.76 2.13
N ILE A 10 4.65 2.21 0.94
CA ILE A 10 4.10 2.94 -0.21
C ILE A 10 2.79 2.28 -0.61
N GLY A 11 1.78 3.05 -0.98
CA GLY A 11 0.56 2.51 -1.58
C GLY A 11 -0.70 3.00 -0.88
N PRO A 12 -1.83 3.00 -1.59
CA PRO A 12 -3.03 3.69 -1.15
C PRO A 12 -3.76 2.98 -0.01
N SER A 13 -3.38 1.74 0.34
CA SER A 13 -3.98 0.98 1.43
C SER A 13 -3.13 1.02 2.72
N ALA A 14 -1.99 1.71 2.69
CA ALA A 14 -1.07 1.78 3.83
C ALA A 14 -1.70 2.48 5.04
N ASP A 15 -2.30 3.66 4.83
CA ASP A 15 -2.89 4.50 5.87
C ASP A 15 -4.39 4.72 5.65
N ASP A 16 -5.08 3.66 5.24
CA ASP A 16 -6.51 3.66 4.99
C ASP A 16 -7.23 2.75 5.99
N LEU A 17 -8.30 3.26 6.61
CA LEU A 17 -9.14 2.48 7.53
C LEU A 17 -10.27 1.76 6.80
N SER A 18 -10.69 2.24 5.63
CA SER A 18 -11.77 1.63 4.83
C SER A 18 -11.41 0.18 4.48
N VAL A 19 -10.14 -0.07 4.13
CA VAL A 19 -9.65 -1.42 3.79
C VAL A 19 -9.63 -2.40 4.97
N GLN A 20 -9.79 -1.92 6.21
CA GLN A 20 -9.88 -2.76 7.42
C GLN A 20 -11.31 -3.01 7.86
N ALA A 21 -12.16 -2.00 7.70
CA ALA A 21 -13.56 -2.03 8.06
C ALA A 21 -14.34 -2.86 7.04
N HIS A 22 -14.08 -2.60 5.76
CA HIS A 22 -14.80 -3.13 4.61
C HIS A 22 -16.32 -2.96 4.79
N THR A 23 -17.12 -3.94 4.39
CA THR A 23 -18.59 -3.92 4.56
C THR A 23 -19.04 -4.69 5.81
N TYR A 24 -20.28 -4.45 6.26
CA TYR A 24 -20.92 -5.21 7.35
C TYR A 24 -20.16 -5.24 8.69
N HIS A 25 -19.47 -4.15 9.05
CA HIS A 25 -18.71 -4.06 10.30
C HIS A 25 -19.42 -3.24 11.39
N GLY A 26 -19.14 -3.58 12.65
CA GLY A 26 -19.48 -2.74 13.80
C GLY A 26 -18.42 -1.66 14.06
N THR A 27 -18.56 -0.93 15.16
CA THR A 27 -17.54 0.03 15.61
C THR A 27 -16.53 -0.67 16.54
N PRO A 28 -15.27 -0.87 16.12
CA PRO A 28 -14.26 -1.45 16.99
C PRO A 28 -13.85 -0.45 18.07
N SER A 29 -13.32 -0.98 19.19
CA SER A 29 -12.78 -0.15 20.28
C SER A 29 -11.51 0.60 19.89
N LYS A 30 -10.81 0.16 18.83
CA LYS A 30 -9.61 0.80 18.30
C LYS A 30 -9.44 0.48 16.81
N TRP A 31 -9.10 1.50 16.04
CA TRP A 31 -8.68 1.41 14.64
C TRP A 31 -7.16 1.56 14.55
N ILE A 32 -6.49 0.74 13.75
CA ILE A 32 -5.03 0.81 13.55
C ILE A 32 -4.73 0.53 12.09
N THR A 33 -4.42 1.54 11.29
CA THR A 33 -4.01 1.35 9.89
C THR A 33 -2.78 0.43 9.79
N THR A 34 -2.57 -0.19 8.63
CA THR A 34 -1.37 -1.01 8.37
C THR A 34 -0.09 -0.22 8.66
N LEU A 35 -0.04 1.04 8.22
CA LEU A 35 1.06 1.97 8.48
C LEU A 35 1.26 2.21 9.98
N ASN A 36 0.20 2.53 10.72
CA ASN A 36 0.28 2.77 12.16
C ASN A 36 0.78 1.52 12.91
N GLY A 37 0.30 0.34 12.52
CA GLY A 37 0.76 -0.94 13.07
C GLY A 37 2.27 -1.13 12.85
N ILE A 38 2.73 -0.95 11.62
CA ILE A 38 4.15 -1.06 11.25
C ILE A 38 5.00 -0.04 12.01
N GLN A 39 4.59 1.22 12.05
CA GLN A 39 5.30 2.30 12.75
C GLN A 39 5.42 2.01 14.25
N SER A 40 4.34 1.52 14.88
CA SER A 40 4.32 1.24 16.32
C SER A 40 5.32 0.15 16.74
N ILE A 41 5.51 -0.87 15.89
CA ILE A 41 6.51 -1.92 16.13
C ILE A 41 7.90 -1.41 15.75
N ALA A 42 8.05 -0.76 14.59
CA ALA A 42 9.34 -0.25 14.10
C ALA A 42 10.01 0.72 15.08
N LEU A 43 9.23 1.59 15.72
CA LEU A 43 9.72 2.53 16.73
C LEU A 43 10.40 1.82 17.92
N GLN A 44 9.89 0.66 18.33
CA GLN A 44 10.48 -0.14 19.43
C GLN A 44 11.87 -0.66 19.08
N TYR A 45 12.20 -0.75 17.79
CA TYR A 45 13.50 -1.18 17.28
C TYR A 45 14.35 -0.02 16.75
N GLY A 46 13.91 1.23 16.92
CA GLY A 46 14.62 2.41 16.39
C GLY A 46 14.68 2.47 14.85
N ILE A 47 13.70 1.86 14.17
CA ILE A 47 13.59 1.83 12.71
C ILE A 47 12.72 3.00 12.26
N ASN A 48 13.22 3.80 11.30
CA ASN A 48 12.44 4.89 10.73
C ASN A 48 11.53 4.35 9.61
N VAL A 49 10.23 4.65 9.70
CA VAL A 49 9.25 4.26 8.68
C VAL A 49 8.68 5.53 8.06
N VAL A 50 8.86 5.64 6.75
CA VAL A 50 8.32 6.74 5.94
C VAL A 50 7.28 6.18 4.98
N SER A 51 6.31 7.00 4.62
CA SER A 51 5.19 6.54 3.81
C SER A 51 4.69 7.57 2.83
N THR A 52 4.08 7.09 1.76
CA THR A 52 3.31 7.88 0.81
C THR A 52 2.27 7.00 0.11
N TRP A 53 1.20 7.60 -0.39
CA TRP A 53 0.15 6.87 -1.11
C TRP A 53 0.65 6.40 -2.47
N GLY A 54 1.38 7.25 -3.20
CA GLY A 54 2.06 6.93 -4.46
C GLY A 54 1.15 6.68 -5.67
N ALA A 55 0.03 5.96 -5.52
CA ALA A 55 -0.92 5.69 -6.58
C ALA A 55 -2.36 5.79 -6.05
N SER A 56 -3.29 6.20 -6.93
CA SER A 56 -4.72 6.18 -6.63
C SER A 56 -5.33 4.82 -6.96
N ARG A 57 -6.40 4.46 -6.24
CA ARG A 57 -7.28 3.34 -6.60
C ARG A 57 -8.29 3.73 -7.69
N THR A 58 -8.66 5.00 -7.79
CA THR A 58 -9.83 5.44 -8.58
C THR A 58 -9.48 6.13 -9.88
N ASN A 59 -8.19 6.36 -10.14
CA ASN A 59 -7.71 6.95 -11.38
C ASN A 59 -6.32 6.42 -11.73
N ASP A 60 -5.97 6.59 -13.00
CA ASP A 60 -4.71 6.12 -13.58
C ASP A 60 -3.63 7.23 -13.60
N SER A 61 -3.74 8.24 -12.72
CA SER A 61 -2.76 9.32 -12.64
C SER A 61 -1.42 8.81 -12.09
N HIS A 62 -0.32 9.28 -12.67
CA HIS A 62 1.05 9.01 -12.22
C HIS A 62 1.69 10.20 -11.49
N GLU A 63 0.91 11.24 -11.14
CA GLU A 63 1.42 12.48 -10.53
C GLU A 63 2.25 12.25 -9.24
N ASP A 64 1.85 11.27 -8.42
CA ASP A 64 2.52 10.94 -7.15
C ASP A 64 3.68 9.94 -7.29
N PHE A 65 3.94 9.43 -8.51
CA PHE A 65 4.95 8.39 -8.72
C PHE A 65 6.36 8.89 -8.39
N LEU A 66 6.69 10.11 -8.83
CA LEU A 66 8.02 10.68 -8.61
C LEU A 66 8.35 10.68 -7.12
N HIS A 67 7.41 11.15 -6.29
CA HIS A 67 7.60 11.21 -4.85
C HIS A 67 7.74 9.81 -4.23
N ALA A 68 6.92 8.85 -4.65
CA ALA A 68 7.02 7.45 -4.21
C ALA A 68 8.36 6.80 -4.57
N ILE A 69 8.83 7.02 -5.80
CA ILE A 69 10.12 6.51 -6.29
C ILE A 69 11.28 7.15 -5.54
N GLU A 70 11.27 8.47 -5.28
CA GLU A 70 12.30 9.15 -4.49
C GLU A 70 12.35 8.66 -3.03
N LEU A 71 11.18 8.47 -2.42
CA LEU A 71 11.05 7.96 -1.06
C LEU A 71 11.53 6.50 -0.96
N ALA A 72 11.19 5.67 -1.94
CA ALA A 72 11.73 4.31 -2.07
C ALA A 72 13.25 4.32 -2.29
N ASN A 73 13.75 5.18 -3.17
CA ASN A 73 15.18 5.27 -3.49
C ASN A 73 16.03 5.78 -2.32
N SER A 74 15.42 6.49 -1.37
CA SER A 74 16.07 6.94 -0.14
C SER A 74 15.83 6.04 1.08
N SER A 75 15.27 4.84 0.88
CA SER A 75 15.00 3.82 1.93
C SER A 75 15.73 2.50 1.67
N ASP A 76 15.93 1.66 2.68
CA ASP A 76 16.65 0.38 2.56
C ASP A 76 15.75 -0.76 2.10
N ILE A 77 14.46 -0.71 2.45
CA ILE A 77 13.43 -1.72 2.13
C ILE A 77 12.17 -0.99 1.67
N ILE A 78 11.48 -1.58 0.71
CA ILE A 78 10.19 -1.11 0.20
C ILE A 78 9.10 -2.14 0.53
N LEU A 79 8.01 -1.67 1.11
CA LEU A 79 6.77 -2.40 1.26
C LEU A 79 5.69 -1.66 0.49
N PHE A 80 5.17 -2.26 -0.57
CA PHE A 80 3.95 -1.79 -1.21
C PHE A 80 2.72 -2.30 -0.45
N VAL A 81 1.74 -1.45 -0.17
CA VAL A 81 0.47 -1.80 0.47
C VAL A 81 -0.69 -1.26 -0.38
N GLY A 82 -1.35 -2.15 -1.10
CA GLY A 82 -2.44 -1.81 -2.01
C GLY A 82 -3.55 -2.84 -1.99
N GLY A 83 -4.32 -2.90 -3.08
CA GLY A 83 -5.45 -3.80 -3.24
C GLY A 83 -6.75 -3.05 -3.48
N LEU A 84 -7.81 -3.49 -2.79
CA LEU A 84 -9.19 -3.04 -2.96
C LEU A 84 -9.71 -2.39 -1.68
N ASP A 85 -10.83 -1.70 -1.82
CA ASP A 85 -11.68 -1.23 -0.73
C ASP A 85 -13.15 -1.52 -1.08
N GLU A 86 -14.07 -1.14 -0.20
CA GLU A 86 -15.51 -1.32 -0.38
C GLU A 86 -16.07 -0.84 -1.72
N ARG A 87 -15.51 0.22 -2.33
CA ARG A 87 -16.00 0.77 -3.63
C ARG A 87 -15.82 -0.22 -4.79
N PHE A 88 -14.95 -1.21 -4.61
CA PHE A 88 -14.68 -2.21 -5.63
C PHE A 88 -15.32 -3.56 -5.31
N GLU A 89 -15.78 -3.84 -4.10
CA GLU A 89 -16.24 -5.20 -3.74
C GLU A 89 -17.30 -5.19 -2.64
N GLU A 90 -18.27 -4.30 -2.76
CA GLU A 90 -19.47 -4.24 -1.92
C GLU A 90 -20.61 -5.13 -2.44
N GLU A 91 -21.64 -5.30 -1.60
CA GLU A 91 -22.88 -5.96 -1.99
C GLU A 91 -23.55 -5.24 -3.17
N ASP A 92 -24.16 -6.02 -4.07
CA ASP A 92 -24.79 -5.54 -5.30
C ASP A 92 -23.86 -4.86 -6.32
N THR A 93 -22.55 -4.81 -6.06
CA THR A 93 -21.54 -4.24 -6.96
C THR A 93 -20.47 -5.27 -7.31
N ASP A 94 -20.66 -5.95 -8.44
CA ASP A 94 -19.65 -6.85 -9.00
C ASP A 94 -18.52 -6.08 -9.71
N ARG A 95 -17.28 -6.56 -9.54
CA ARG A 95 -16.14 -6.08 -10.33
C ARG A 95 -16.22 -6.55 -11.78
N ARG A 96 -15.73 -5.69 -12.67
CA ARG A 96 -15.57 -6.00 -14.10
C ARG A 96 -14.18 -6.53 -14.47
N SER A 97 -13.23 -6.45 -13.55
CA SER A 97 -11.86 -6.94 -13.72
C SER A 97 -11.32 -7.45 -12.38
N LEU A 98 -10.45 -8.46 -12.44
CA LEU A 98 -9.71 -8.97 -11.28
C LEU A 98 -8.36 -8.26 -11.09
N GLN A 99 -8.00 -7.32 -11.95
CA GLN A 99 -6.77 -6.53 -11.82
C GLN A 99 -6.86 -5.55 -10.64
N LEU A 100 -5.71 -5.06 -10.21
CA LEU A 100 -5.61 -3.92 -9.30
C LEU A 100 -6.19 -2.67 -9.98
N PRO A 101 -7.02 -1.90 -9.27
CA PRO A 101 -7.60 -0.69 -9.83
C PRO A 101 -6.62 0.48 -9.79
N GLY A 102 -6.79 1.41 -10.73
CA GLY A 102 -5.94 2.58 -10.87
C GLY A 102 -4.51 2.22 -11.27
N ALA A 103 -3.58 3.15 -11.02
CA ALA A 103 -2.17 3.01 -11.39
C ALA A 103 -1.34 2.16 -10.39
N GLN A 104 -1.96 1.29 -9.59
CA GLN A 104 -1.25 0.52 -8.56
C GLN A 104 -0.21 -0.44 -9.15
N LEU A 105 -0.58 -1.18 -10.20
CA LEU A 105 0.33 -2.10 -10.88
C LEU A 105 1.51 -1.35 -11.51
N ASP A 106 1.25 -0.22 -12.17
CA ASP A 106 2.28 0.61 -12.79
C ASP A 106 3.30 1.08 -11.74
N LEU A 107 2.83 1.52 -10.56
CA LEU A 107 3.72 1.92 -9.47
C LEU A 107 4.54 0.74 -8.94
N ILE A 108 3.94 -0.44 -8.77
CA ILE A 108 4.68 -1.65 -8.39
C ILE A 108 5.81 -1.91 -9.40
N ILE A 109 5.50 -1.86 -10.70
CA ILE A 109 6.49 -2.07 -11.76
C ILE A 109 7.63 -1.05 -11.67
N GLU A 110 7.35 0.24 -11.49
CA GLU A 110 8.40 1.25 -11.33
C GLU A 110 9.26 1.01 -10.07
N LEU A 111 8.64 0.63 -8.95
CA LEU A 111 9.36 0.35 -7.69
C LEU A 111 10.28 -0.88 -7.80
N THR A 112 9.88 -1.92 -8.54
CA THR A 112 10.71 -3.13 -8.74
C THR A 112 12.02 -2.82 -9.46
N LYS A 113 12.07 -1.77 -10.29
CA LYS A 113 13.29 -1.36 -11.02
C LYS A 113 14.39 -0.83 -10.09
N LEU A 114 14.07 -0.46 -8.86
CA LEU A 114 15.01 0.12 -7.90
C LEU A 114 16.00 -0.90 -7.32
N SER A 115 15.86 -2.20 -7.62
CA SER A 115 16.77 -3.26 -7.15
C SER A 115 16.96 -3.28 -5.63
N LYS A 116 15.88 -3.05 -4.88
CA LYS A 116 15.85 -3.08 -3.40
C LYS A 116 15.04 -4.28 -2.91
N PRO A 117 15.27 -4.74 -1.67
CA PRO A 117 14.34 -5.66 -1.02
C PRO A 117 12.92 -5.08 -1.06
N PHE A 118 12.03 -5.80 -1.74
CA PHE A 118 10.69 -5.35 -2.08
C PHE A 118 9.68 -6.41 -1.65
N ALA A 119 8.64 -5.98 -0.94
CA ALA A 119 7.52 -6.82 -0.56
C ALA A 119 6.21 -6.14 -0.96
N ILE A 120 5.19 -6.95 -1.27
CA ILE A 120 3.86 -6.49 -1.63
C ILE A 120 2.86 -7.07 -0.63
N LEU A 121 2.05 -6.19 -0.05
CA LEU A 121 0.88 -6.54 0.75
C LEU A 121 -0.37 -6.10 -0.01
N ILE A 122 -1.16 -7.07 -0.45
CA ILE A 122 -2.47 -6.84 -1.06
C ILE A 122 -3.54 -7.07 0.00
N ILE A 123 -4.36 -6.06 0.23
CA ILE A 123 -5.54 -6.11 1.09
C ILE A 123 -6.76 -6.11 0.16
N SER A 124 -7.45 -7.25 0.09
CA SER A 124 -8.68 -7.40 -0.68
C SER A 124 -9.50 -8.56 -0.13
N GLY A 125 -10.84 -8.48 -0.24
CA GLY A 125 -11.73 -9.60 0.04
C GLY A 125 -11.75 -10.62 -1.10
N SER A 126 -11.72 -10.13 -2.34
CA SER A 126 -11.75 -10.93 -3.56
C SER A 126 -10.35 -11.08 -4.19
N PRO A 127 -10.13 -12.11 -5.04
CA PRO A 127 -8.84 -12.36 -5.66
C PRO A 127 -8.37 -11.23 -6.57
N ILE A 128 -7.06 -10.98 -6.57
CA ILE A 128 -6.39 -10.10 -7.54
C ILE A 128 -5.63 -10.96 -8.56
N SER A 129 -5.68 -10.56 -9.83
CA SER A 129 -4.97 -11.22 -10.93
C SER A 129 -4.01 -10.23 -11.59
N GLU A 130 -2.74 -10.31 -11.20
CA GLU A 130 -1.63 -9.55 -11.78
C GLU A 130 -0.53 -10.52 -12.24
N PRO A 131 -0.61 -11.06 -13.47
CA PRO A 131 0.33 -12.09 -13.94
C PRO A 131 1.75 -11.56 -14.20
N THR A 132 1.96 -10.25 -14.10
CA THR A 132 3.20 -9.55 -14.45
C THR A 132 4.08 -9.20 -13.25
N VAL A 133 3.64 -9.51 -12.03
CA VAL A 133 4.36 -9.26 -10.78
C VAL A 133 4.98 -10.55 -10.25
#